data_AF-A0AAU7BCI2-F1
#
_entry.id   AF-A0AAU7BCI2-F1
#
_cell.length_a   1.000
_cell.length_b   1.000
_cell.length_c   1.000
_cell.angle_alpha   90.00
_cell.angle_beta   90.00
_cell.angle_gamma   90.00
#
_symmetry.space_group_name_H-M   'P 1'
#
loop_
_entity.id
_entity.type
_entity.pdbx_description
1 polymer ?
#
loop_
_entity_poly.entity_id
_entity_poly.type
_entity_poly.pdbx_seq_one_letter_code
_entity_poly.pdbx_strand_id
1 'polypeptide(L)'
;MANLLFFPQPFPDESLYSLAVRYHKLAANQGYRATSQELFGSYSRTCGSILPCCLEALSERLRGAFSVGELIERFTLLPLFCLFWTTRRAAMLPF
;
A
#
# COMPACT_ATOMS: atom_id res chain seq x y z
N MET A 1 9.17 -13.30 9.36
CA MET A 1 8.14 -12.27 9.60
C MET A 1 6.80 -12.96 9.77
N ALA A 2 5.89 -12.43 10.59
CA ALA A 2 4.56 -13.03 10.80
C ALA A 2 3.58 -12.58 9.71
N ASN A 3 2.77 -13.52 9.20
CA ASN A 3 1.74 -13.24 8.20
C ASN A 3 0.54 -12.53 8.85
N LEU A 4 -0.20 -11.75 8.06
CA LEU A 4 -1.45 -11.16 8.51
C LEU A 4 -2.51 -12.25 8.70
N LEU A 5 -3.24 -12.18 9.82
CA LEU A 5 -4.36 -13.09 10.11
C LEU A 5 -5.52 -12.89 9.15
N PHE A 6 -5.74 -11.65 8.72
CA PHE A 6 -6.72 -11.28 7.71
C PHE A 6 -6.28 -9.99 7.01
N PHE A 7 -6.87 -9.74 5.84
CA PHE A 7 -6.78 -8.45 5.16
C PHE A 7 -8.13 -8.17 4.51
N PRO A 8 -8.69 -6.94 4.61
CA PRO A 8 -9.98 -6.64 4.01
C PRO A 8 -9.93 -6.80 2.50
N GLN A 9 -11.02 -7.34 1.93
CA GLN A 9 -11.20 -7.35 0.48
C GLN A 9 -11.22 -5.91 -0.04
N PRO A 10 -10.37 -5.55 -1.03
CA PRO A 10 -10.40 -4.24 -1.65
C PRO A 10 -11.71 -3.95 -2.37
N PHE A 11 -12.22 -2.73 -2.23
CA PHE A 11 -13.26 -2.23 -3.12
C PHE A 11 -12.67 -1.81 -4.47
N PRO A 12 -13.50 -1.69 -5.54
CA PRO A 12 -13.08 -1.06 -6.78
C PRO A 12 -12.52 0.34 -6.50
N ASP A 13 -11.36 0.65 -7.11
CA ASP A 13 -10.67 1.95 -7.05
C ASP A 13 -10.29 2.43 -5.62
N GLU A 14 -10.27 1.52 -4.65
CA GLU A 14 -9.92 1.86 -3.28
C GLU A 14 -8.41 2.10 -3.13
N SER A 15 -8.02 3.23 -2.55
CA SER A 15 -6.61 3.51 -2.28
C SER A 15 -6.06 2.63 -1.15
N LEU A 16 -4.74 2.42 -1.15
CA LEU A 16 -4.07 1.67 -0.09
C LEU A 16 -4.25 2.31 1.29
N TYR A 17 -4.37 3.65 1.32
CA TYR A 17 -4.68 4.39 2.53
C TYR A 17 -6.08 4.04 3.08
N SER A 18 -7.11 4.04 2.22
CA SER A 18 -8.47 3.64 2.61
C SER A 18 -8.50 2.20 3.12
N LEU A 19 -7.83 1.28 2.41
CA LEU A 19 -7.65 -0.11 2.82
C LEU A 19 -6.99 -0.22 4.20
N ALA A 20 -5.91 0.52 4.45
CA ALA A 20 -5.22 0.53 5.74
C ALA A 20 -6.12 1.06 6.87
N VAL A 21 -6.95 2.06 6.60
CA VAL A 21 -7.94 2.58 7.55
C VAL A 21 -9.04 1.55 7.85
N ARG A 22 -9.53 0.84 6.83
CA ARG A 22 -10.49 -0.26 7.03
C ARG A 22 -9.89 -1.38 7.84
N TYR A 23 -8.67 -1.80 7.51
CA TYR A 23 -7.93 -2.78 8.27
C TYR A 23 -7.75 -2.34 9.73
N HIS A 24 -7.33 -1.08 9.97
CA HIS A 24 -7.17 -0.51 11.31
C HIS A 24 -8.44 -0.69 12.16
N LYS A 25 -9.60 -0.35 11.59
CA LYS A 25 -10.90 -0.48 12.27
C LYS A 25 -11.29 -1.94 12.53
N LEU A 26 -11.14 -2.81 11.52
CA LEU A 26 -11.50 -4.22 11.63
C LEU A 26 -10.60 -5.00 12.60
N ALA A 27 -9.31 -4.63 12.66
CA ALA A 27 -8.34 -5.23 13.58
C ALA A 27 -8.45 -4.66 15.00
N ALA A 28 -9.33 -3.68 15.23
CA ALA A 28 -9.47 -2.97 16.51
C ALA A 28 -8.12 -2.43 17.05
N ASN A 29 -7.28 -1.95 16.13
CA ASN A 29 -5.95 -1.47 16.47
C ASN A 29 -6.04 -0.22 17.35
N GLN A 30 -5.31 -0.18 18.47
CA GLN A 30 -5.35 0.93 19.44
C GLN A 30 -4.76 2.25 18.91
N GLY A 31 -4.03 2.17 17.81
CA GLY A 31 -3.51 3.36 17.14
C GLY A 31 -2.85 3.02 15.82
N TYR A 32 -2.61 4.06 15.02
CA TYR A 32 -1.99 3.93 13.70
C TYR A 32 -0.62 3.23 13.76
N ARG A 33 0.14 3.40 14.85
CA ARG A 33 1.44 2.74 15.03
C ARG A 33 1.33 1.21 15.01
N ALA A 34 0.30 0.66 15.65
CA ALA A 34 0.06 -0.79 15.65
C ALA A 34 -0.27 -1.26 14.23
N THR A 35 -1.17 -0.55 13.55
CA THR A 35 -1.53 -0.85 12.15
C THR A 35 -0.33 -0.78 11.20
N SER A 36 0.51 0.25 11.31
CA SER A 36 1.71 0.38 10.47
C SER A 36 2.68 -0.76 10.72
N GLN A 37 2.87 -1.15 11.98
CA GLN A 37 3.74 -2.26 12.34
C GLN A 37 3.22 -3.59 11.78
N GLU A 38 1.91 -3.83 11.85
CA GLU A 38 1.27 -5.03 11.32
C GLU A 38 1.33 -5.09 9.80
N LEU A 39 0.98 -4.01 9.10
CA LEU A 39 0.89 -3.98 7.63
C LEU A 39 2.25 -3.86 6.95
N PHE A 40 3.17 -3.07 7.50
CA PHE A 40 4.42 -2.69 6.82
C PHE A 40 5.67 -3.11 7.59
N GLY A 41 5.53 -3.67 8.79
CA GLY A 41 6.67 -4.14 9.60
C GLY A 41 7.51 -3.07 10.25
N SER A 42 7.17 -1.81 10.02
CA SER A 42 7.81 -0.67 10.63
C SER A 42 6.77 0.39 10.93
N TYR A 43 7.03 1.18 11.97
CA TYR A 43 6.34 2.44 12.13
C TYR A 43 6.86 3.40 11.06
N SER A 44 6.07 3.60 10.02
CA SER A 44 6.33 4.61 9.02
C SER A 44 5.26 5.70 9.14
N ARG A 45 5.70 6.96 9.28
CA ARG A 45 4.79 8.12 9.23
C ARG A 45 4.17 8.33 7.84
N THR A 46 4.57 7.52 6.86
CA THR A 46 4.21 7.67 5.44
C THR A 46 3.47 6.46 4.89
N CYS A 47 2.40 6.01 5.55
CA CYS A 47 1.22 5.58 4.77
C CYS A 47 0.57 6.86 4.21
N GLY A 48 1.32 7.57 3.37
CA GLY A 48 0.84 8.77 2.71
C GLY A 48 -0.31 8.37 1.80
N SER A 49 -1.37 9.18 1.77
CA SER A 49 -2.55 8.92 0.93
C SER A 49 -2.24 8.82 -0.57
N ILE A 50 -1.06 9.31 -0.99
CA ILE A 50 -0.69 9.49 -2.39
C ILE A 50 0.33 8.44 -2.85
N LEU A 51 1.49 8.36 -2.18
CA LEU A 51 2.61 7.46 -2.53
C LEU A 51 3.07 6.71 -1.27
N PRO A 52 2.42 5.58 -0.93
CA PRO A 52 2.79 4.77 0.22
C PRO A 52 4.15 4.08 0.01
N CYS A 53 4.90 3.90 1.10
CA CYS A 53 6.18 3.19 1.11
C CYS A 53 6.05 1.78 1.71
N CYS A 54 7.14 1.01 1.67
CA CYS A 54 7.22 -0.32 2.28
C CYS A 54 6.25 -1.36 1.67
N LEU A 55 5.95 -1.25 0.38
CA LEU A 55 5.02 -2.15 -0.31
C LEU A 55 5.53 -3.58 -0.43
N GLU A 56 6.85 -3.78 -0.49
CA GLU A 56 7.46 -5.11 -0.44
C GLU A 56 7.10 -5.84 0.85
N ALA A 57 7.27 -5.16 1.98
CA ALA A 57 6.92 -5.69 3.30
C ALA A 57 5.42 -6.02 3.43
N LEU A 58 4.55 -5.27 2.75
CA LEU A 58 3.12 -5.57 2.69
C LEU A 58 2.83 -6.79 1.81
N SER A 59 3.40 -6.83 0.59
CA SER A 59 3.28 -7.94 -0.36
C SER A 59 3.69 -9.28 0.28
N GLU A 60 4.81 -9.30 0.99
CA GLU A 60 5.28 -10.48 1.72
C GLU A 60 4.29 -10.95 2.79
N ARG A 61 3.73 -10.03 3.58
CA ARG A 61 2.74 -10.34 4.62
C ARG A 61 1.42 -10.86 4.07
N LEU A 62 1.05 -10.38 2.89
CA LEU A 62 -0.09 -10.85 2.10
C LEU A 62 0.23 -12.13 1.33
N ARG A 63 1.42 -12.72 1.51
CA ARG A 63 1.86 -13.97 0.88
C ARG A 63 1.79 -13.90 -0.65
N GLY A 64 2.08 -12.74 -1.23
CA GLY A 64 2.02 -12.53 -2.67
C GLY A 64 0.60 -12.47 -3.24
N ALA A 65 -0.44 -12.30 -2.43
CA ALA A 65 -1.80 -12.07 -2.93
C ALA A 65 -1.89 -10.82 -3.84
N PHE A 66 -0.99 -9.86 -3.62
CA PHE A 66 -0.70 -8.77 -4.55
C PHE A 66 0.81 -8.64 -4.68
N SER A 67 1.30 -8.56 -5.91
CA SER A 67 2.68 -8.17 -6.17
C SER A 67 2.90 -6.69 -5.85
N VAL A 68 4.16 -6.27 -5.64
CA VAL A 68 4.49 -4.85 -5.43
C VAL A 68 4.03 -3.99 -6.61
N GLY A 69 4.19 -4.47 -7.85
CA GLY A 69 3.72 -3.78 -9.04
C GLY A 69 2.20 -3.58 -9.04
N GLU A 70 1.43 -4.61 -8.69
CA GLU A 70 -0.03 -4.46 -8.54
C GLU A 70 -0.41 -3.50 -7.43
N LEU A 71 0.30 -3.51 -6.30
CA LEU A 71 0.06 -2.57 -5.21
C LEU A 71 0.25 -1.12 -5.69
N ILE A 72 1.30 -0.86 -6.48
CA ILE A 72 1.60 0.44 -7.06
C ILE A 72 0.52 0.86 -8.07
N GLU A 73 0.26 0.02 -9.07
CA GLU A 73 -0.63 0.35 -10.19
C GLU A 73 -2.09 0.47 -9.78
N ARG A 74 -2.56 -0.33 -8.82
CA ARG A 74 -3.99 -0.41 -8.48
C ARG A 74 -4.38 0.44 -7.28
N PHE A 75 -3.50 0.55 -6.29
CA PHE A 75 -3.87 1.12 -4.98
C PHE A 75 -3.12 2.42 -4.64
N THR A 76 -2.31 2.95 -5.56
CA THR A 76 -1.67 4.27 -5.40
C THR A 76 -2.16 5.25 -6.44
N LEU A 77 -1.87 6.54 -6.20
CA LEU A 77 -2.20 7.58 -7.16
C LEU A 77 -1.14 7.72 -8.26
N LEU A 78 -0.06 6.91 -8.25
CA LEU A 78 1.03 6.99 -9.24
C LEU A 78 0.52 7.03 -10.69
N PRO A 79 -0.44 6.18 -11.13
CA PRO A 79 -0.94 6.23 -12.52
C PRO A 79 -1.48 7.60 -12.92
N LEU A 80 -2.11 8.33 -11.98
CA LEU A 80 -2.61 9.68 -12.23
C LEU A 80 -1.49 10.71 -12.37
N PHE A 81 -0.38 10.54 -11.62
CA PHE A 81 0.81 11.39 -11.81
C PHE A 81 1.52 11.09 -13.14
N CYS A 82 1.52 9.84 -13.59
CA CYS A 82 2.12 9.44 -14.86
C CYS A 82 1.52 10.17 -16.07
N LEU A 83 0.23 10.54 -16.02
CA LEU A 83 -0.44 11.30 -17.10
C LEU A 83 0.22 12.65 -17.38
N PHE A 84 0.89 13.23 -16.38
CA PHE A 84 1.56 14.52 -16.48
C PHE A 84 3.07 14.40 -16.76
N TRP A 85 3.59 13.18 -16.95
CA TRP A 85 4.97 13.00 -17.38
C TRP A 85 5.11 13.19 -18.89
N THR A 86 5.98 14.12 -19.31
CA THR A 86 6.46 14.16 -20.68
C THR A 86 7.23 12.89 -21.01
N THR A 87 7.15 12.41 -22.26
CA THR A 87 7.67 11.11 -22.73
C THR A 87 9.11 10.82 -22.30
N ARG A 88 9.93 11.87 -22.14
CA ARG A 88 11.33 11.79 -21.69
C ARG A 88 11.50 11.32 -20.23
N ARG A 89 10.52 11.57 -19.37
CA ARG A 89 10.55 11.23 -17.93
C ARG A 89 9.92 9.86 -17.63
N ALA A 90 8.92 9.43 -18.42
CA ALA A 90 8.32 8.11 -18.28
C ALA A 90 9.34 6.97 -18.55
N ALA A 91 10.28 7.18 -19.48
CA ALA A 91 11.32 6.21 -19.81
C ALA A 91 12.40 5.99 -18.73
N MET A 92 12.38 6.78 -17.64
CA MET A 92 13.36 6.67 -16.54
C MET A 92 12.86 5.85 -15.35
N LEU A 93 11.62 5.32 -15.37
CA LEU A 93 11.11 4.48 -14.29
C LEU A 93 11.68 3.07 -14.40
N PRO A 94 12.48 2.60 -13.42
CA PRO A 94 12.93 1.22 -13.37
C PRO A 94 11.79 0.42 -12.72
N PHE A 95 10.96 -0.23 -13.52
CA PHE A 95 10.05 -1.27 -13.02
C PHE A 95 10.73 -2.62 -13.17
#